data_AF-A0A641AEZ0-F1
#
_entry.id   AF-A0A641AEZ0-F1
#
_cell.length_a   1.000
_cell.length_b   1.000
_cell.length_c   1.000
_cell.angle_alpha   90.00
_cell.angle_beta   90.00
_cell.angle_gamma   90.00
#
_symmetry.space_group_name_H-M   'P 1'
#
loop_
_entity.id
_entity.type
_entity.pdbx_description
1 polymer ?
#
loop_
_entity_poly.entity_id
_entity_poly.type
_entity_poly.pdbx_seq_one_letter_code
_entity_poly.pdbx_strand_id
1 'polypeptide(L)'
;MDTELTVAVAQILTGTATLIVAIFLAGQFVLQRKVLDRAHLDAERELTLSSLSLFQDHLNSRVTNESVRNLYAKRHEGLSNLSTSEFDGITTHFRMGYLITNNEWSLGRAKNFPGYYIKRFQGYLDSVAGREYYVQTGRAILNRDRLVEIADEVFEELTGEAVPAEAGRAIGFVAQE
;
A
#
# COMPACT_ATOMS: atom_id res chain seq x y z
N MET A 1 -30.03 51.64 -44.59
CA MET A 1 -29.45 52.25 -43.38
C MET A 1 -30.02 51.60 -42.10
N ASP A 2 -31.34 51.46 -41.94
CA ASP A 2 -31.95 50.85 -40.73
C ASP A 2 -31.65 49.36 -40.54
N THR A 3 -31.56 48.59 -41.63
CA THR A 3 -31.29 47.14 -41.55
C THR A 3 -29.86 46.84 -41.13
N GLU A 4 -28.87 47.61 -41.62
CA GLU A 4 -27.45 47.45 -41.24
C GLU A 4 -27.22 47.80 -39.78
N LEU A 5 -27.85 48.88 -39.29
CA LEU A 5 -27.81 49.25 -37.88
C LEU A 5 -28.44 48.16 -37.01
N THR A 6 -29.57 47.60 -37.44
CA THR A 6 -30.26 46.51 -36.72
C THR A 6 -29.39 45.25 -36.66
N VAL A 7 -28.74 44.88 -37.76
CA VAL A 7 -27.82 43.72 -37.80
C VAL A 7 -26.60 43.96 -36.89
N ALA A 8 -26.03 45.17 -36.91
CA ALA A 8 -24.91 45.51 -36.04
C ALA A 8 -25.29 45.43 -34.55
N VAL A 9 -26.45 45.96 -34.17
CA VAL A 9 -26.98 45.87 -32.80
C VAL A 9 -27.22 44.40 -32.40
N ALA A 10 -27.82 43.60 -33.29
CA ALA A 10 -28.06 42.18 -33.03
C ALA A 10 -26.75 41.42 -32.79
N GLN A 11 -25.71 41.66 -33.59
CA GLN A 11 -24.40 41.03 -33.43
C GLN A 11 -23.73 41.40 -32.10
N ILE A 12 -23.80 42.67 -31.69
CA ILE A 12 -23.28 43.12 -30.39
C ILE A 12 -24.02 42.40 -29.25
N LEU A 13 -25.35 42.29 -29.33
CA LEU A 13 -26.15 41.59 -28.33
C LEU A 13 -25.80 40.09 -28.27
N THR A 14 -25.68 39.41 -29.42
CA THR A 14 -25.29 38.00 -29.48
C THR A 14 -23.87 37.77 -28.95
N GLY A 15 -22.91 38.62 -29.31
CA GLY A 15 -21.54 38.55 -28.80
C GLY A 15 -21.49 38.77 -27.30
N THR A 16 -22.26 39.72 -26.78
CA THR A 16 -22.37 39.98 -25.33
C THR A 16 -22.99 38.79 -24.60
N ALA A 17 -24.07 38.20 -25.13
CA ALA A 17 -24.69 37.00 -24.57
C ALA A 17 -23.70 35.82 -24.53
N THR A 18 -22.93 35.63 -25.60
CA THR A 18 -21.90 34.59 -25.69
C THR A 18 -20.80 34.82 -24.65
N LEU A 19 -20.36 36.06 -24.48
CA LEU A 19 -19.35 36.42 -23.48
C LEU A 19 -19.83 36.13 -22.05
N ILE A 20 -21.09 36.48 -21.74
CA ILE A 20 -21.69 36.19 -20.41
C ILE A 20 -21.69 34.69 -20.14
N VAL A 21 -22.14 33.88 -21.12
CA VAL A 21 -22.15 32.42 -21.00
C VAL A 21 -20.73 31.88 -20.82
N ALA A 22 -19.75 32.38 -21.58
CA ALA A 22 -18.37 31.95 -21.46
C ALA A 22 -17.77 32.25 -20.07
N ILE A 23 -18.05 33.43 -19.50
CA ILE A 23 -17.63 33.80 -18.15
C ILE A 23 -18.27 32.87 -17.11
N PHE A 24 -19.56 32.58 -17.26
CA PHE A 24 -20.27 31.67 -16.36
C PHE A 24 -19.67 30.26 -16.41
N LEU A 25 -19.44 29.71 -17.60
CA LEU A 25 -18.79 28.41 -17.80
C LEU A 25 -17.38 28.39 -17.21
N ALA A 26 -16.59 29.44 -17.43
CA ALA A 26 -15.25 29.56 -16.84
C ALA A 26 -15.32 29.53 -15.30
N GLY A 27 -16.29 30.23 -14.70
CA GLY A 27 -16.55 30.16 -13.27
C GLY A 27 -16.91 28.75 -12.79
N GLN A 28 -17.78 28.04 -13.53
CA GLN A 28 -18.13 26.66 -13.23
C GLN A 28 -16.92 25.72 -13.29
N PHE A 29 -16.05 25.84 -14.30
CA PHE A 29 -14.83 25.04 -14.39
C PHE A 29 -13.89 25.26 -13.20
N VAL A 30 -13.74 26.50 -12.72
CA VAL A 30 -12.93 26.79 -11.54
C VAL A 30 -13.52 26.13 -10.28
N LEU A 31 -14.84 26.16 -10.11
CA LEU A 31 -15.50 25.50 -8.98
C LEU A 31 -15.39 23.98 -9.07
N GLN A 32 -15.58 23.40 -10.26
CA GLN A 32 -15.45 21.95 -10.49
C GLN A 32 -14.03 21.47 -10.19
N ARG A 33 -12.99 22.20 -10.59
CA ARG A 33 -11.60 21.88 -10.24
C ARG A 33 -11.41 21.80 -8.73
N LYS A 34 -11.90 22.80 -7.98
CA LYS A 34 -11.81 22.80 -6.51
C LYS A 34 -12.54 21.62 -5.86
N VAL A 35 -13.70 21.22 -6.41
CA VAL A 35 -14.43 20.05 -5.91
C VAL A 35 -13.66 18.76 -6.21
N LEU A 36 -13.10 18.64 -7.41
CA LEU A 36 -12.30 17.49 -7.81
C LEU A 36 -11.03 17.37 -6.95
N ASP A 37 -10.33 18.48 -6.69
CA ASP A 37 -9.14 18.51 -5.84
C ASP A 37 -9.47 18.03 -4.41
N ARG A 38 -10.61 18.46 -3.86
CA ARG A 38 -11.08 17.99 -2.54
C ARG A 38 -11.41 16.50 -2.57
N ALA A 39 -12.16 16.06 -3.57
CA ALA A 39 -12.52 14.65 -3.72
C ALA A 39 -11.28 13.76 -3.87
N HIS A 40 -10.25 14.24 -4.58
CA HIS A 40 -8.98 13.55 -4.69
C HIS A 40 -8.26 13.44 -3.34
N LEU A 41 -8.13 14.54 -2.60
CA LEU A 41 -7.52 14.55 -1.27
C LEU A 41 -8.28 13.67 -0.27
N ASP A 42 -9.60 13.65 -0.33
CA ASP A 42 -10.42 12.81 0.54
C ASP A 42 -10.28 11.32 0.17
N ALA A 43 -10.23 10.99 -1.11
CA ALA A 43 -9.95 9.63 -1.58
C ALA A 43 -8.57 9.13 -1.13
N GLU A 44 -7.52 9.97 -1.21
CA GLU A 44 -6.18 9.63 -0.72
C GLU A 44 -6.17 9.37 0.80
N ARG A 45 -6.91 10.20 1.57
CA ARG A 45 -7.05 10.02 3.02
C ARG A 45 -7.80 8.74 3.36
N GLU A 46 -8.91 8.47 2.69
CA GLU A 46 -9.70 7.26 2.89
C GLU A 46 -8.87 6.01 2.61
N LEU A 47 -8.15 5.99 1.48
CA LEU A 47 -7.25 4.89 1.13
C LEU A 47 -6.14 4.69 2.18
N THR A 48 -5.55 5.79 2.66
CA THR A 48 -4.52 5.77 3.71
C THR A 48 -5.05 5.23 5.04
N LEU A 49 -6.25 5.62 5.43
CA LEU A 49 -6.90 5.17 6.67
C LEU A 49 -7.34 3.71 6.57
N SER A 50 -7.90 3.31 5.42
CA SER A 50 -8.30 1.93 5.14
C SER A 50 -7.10 0.97 5.20
N SER A 51 -5.98 1.33 4.55
CA SER A 51 -4.75 0.54 4.61
C SER A 51 -4.21 0.43 6.04
N LEU A 52 -4.26 1.51 6.82
CA LEU A 52 -3.84 1.48 8.22
C LEU A 52 -4.75 0.57 9.06
N SER A 53 -6.06 0.59 8.81
CA SER A 53 -7.01 -0.30 9.49
C SER A 53 -6.68 -1.76 9.22
N LEU A 54 -6.42 -2.14 7.97
CA LEU A 54 -6.03 -3.51 7.62
C LEU A 54 -4.78 -3.97 8.37
N PHE A 55 -3.78 -3.09 8.49
CA PHE A 55 -2.58 -3.38 9.26
C PHE A 55 -2.87 -3.51 10.77
N GLN A 56 -3.68 -2.60 11.32
CA GLN A 56 -4.08 -2.64 12.73
C GLN A 56 -4.87 -3.91 13.04
N ASP A 57 -5.82 -4.30 12.19
CA ASP A 57 -6.62 -5.52 12.34
C ASP A 57 -5.73 -6.77 12.30
N HIS A 58 -4.76 -6.80 11.38
CA HIS A 58 -3.77 -7.87 11.31
C HIS A 58 -2.97 -8.00 12.61
N LEU A 59 -2.49 -6.90 13.19
CA LEU A 59 -1.77 -6.93 14.46
C LEU A 59 -2.69 -7.27 15.64
N ASN A 60 -3.91 -6.71 15.65
CA ASN A 60 -4.89 -6.86 16.72
C ASN A 60 -5.44 -8.29 16.79
N SER A 61 -5.43 -9.02 15.67
CA SER A 61 -5.79 -10.45 15.66
C SER A 61 -4.98 -11.27 16.67
N ARG A 62 -3.72 -10.90 16.94
CA ARG A 62 -2.86 -11.56 17.95
C ARG A 62 -3.25 -11.24 19.39
N VAL A 63 -4.11 -10.25 19.61
CA VAL A 63 -4.57 -9.80 20.93
C VAL A 63 -5.99 -10.29 21.19
N THR A 64 -6.87 -10.12 20.21
CA THR A 64 -8.32 -10.36 20.35
C THR A 64 -8.74 -11.78 20.02
N ASN A 65 -7.96 -12.51 19.21
CA ASN A 65 -8.24 -13.90 18.87
C ASN A 65 -7.26 -14.83 19.60
N GLU A 66 -7.79 -15.62 20.55
CA GLU A 66 -6.99 -16.55 21.34
C GLU A 66 -6.28 -17.62 20.51
N SER A 67 -6.92 -18.15 19.47
CA SER A 67 -6.32 -19.15 18.59
C SER A 67 -5.11 -18.56 17.85
N VAL A 68 -5.25 -17.36 17.29
CA VAL A 68 -4.14 -16.65 16.61
C VAL A 68 -3.04 -16.32 17.61
N ARG A 69 -3.39 -15.85 18.81
CA ARG A 69 -2.41 -15.53 19.86
C ARG A 69 -1.59 -16.76 20.26
N ASN A 70 -2.25 -17.88 20.52
CA ASN A 70 -1.60 -19.13 20.93
C ASN A 70 -0.73 -19.68 19.81
N LEU A 71 -1.19 -19.63 18.57
CA LEU A 71 -0.40 -20.00 17.40
C LEU A 71 0.83 -19.09 17.24
N TYR A 72 0.64 -17.77 17.34
CA TYR A 72 1.72 -16.79 17.20
C TYR A 72 2.76 -16.89 18.33
N ALA A 73 2.40 -17.40 19.51
CA ALA A 73 3.35 -17.68 20.59
C ALA A 73 4.35 -18.79 20.20
N LYS A 74 3.91 -19.79 19.43
CA LYS A 74 4.74 -20.93 18.99
C LYS A 74 5.75 -20.58 17.89
N ARG A 75 5.72 -19.37 17.32
CA ARG A 75 6.64 -18.95 16.24
C ARG A 75 8.13 -19.07 16.62
N HIS A 76 8.46 -19.07 17.91
CA HIS A 76 9.83 -19.25 18.38
C HIS A 76 10.31 -20.71 18.30
N GLU A 77 9.41 -21.68 18.16
CA GLU A 77 9.73 -23.10 18.05
C GLU A 77 10.26 -23.47 16.65
N GLY A 78 10.03 -22.64 15.63
CA GLY A 78 10.38 -22.93 14.23
C GLY A 78 9.26 -23.65 13.48
N LEU A 79 9.23 -23.49 12.15
CA LEU A 79 8.17 -24.00 11.28
C LEU A 79 8.09 -25.53 11.28
N SER A 80 9.22 -26.23 11.40
CA SER A 80 9.28 -27.69 11.37
C SER A 80 8.65 -28.36 12.59
N ASN A 81 8.46 -27.62 13.69
CA ASN A 81 7.90 -28.12 14.94
C ASN A 81 6.38 -27.91 15.05
N LEU A 82 5.78 -27.27 14.05
CA LEU A 82 4.35 -27.00 14.01
C LEU A 82 3.60 -28.17 13.38
N SER A 83 2.39 -28.45 13.89
CA SER A 83 1.46 -29.34 13.18
C SER A 83 1.05 -28.72 11.84
N THR A 84 0.49 -29.52 10.93
CA THR A 84 0.04 -29.04 9.62
C THR A 84 -0.91 -27.84 9.70
N SER A 85 -1.87 -27.88 10.64
CA SER A 85 -2.82 -26.78 10.82
C SER A 85 -2.17 -25.51 11.39
N GLU A 86 -1.18 -25.67 12.27
CA GLU A 86 -0.46 -24.54 12.85
C GLU A 86 0.48 -23.91 11.82
N PHE A 87 1.17 -24.74 11.03
CA PHE A 87 1.98 -24.30 9.90
C PHE A 87 1.15 -23.46 8.91
N ASP A 88 -0.01 -23.95 8.49
CA ASP A 88 -0.89 -23.22 7.57
C ASP A 88 -1.34 -21.87 8.17
N GLY A 89 -1.77 -21.87 9.44
CA GLY A 89 -2.21 -20.65 10.11
C GLY A 89 -1.08 -19.61 10.29
N ILE A 90 0.11 -20.03 10.71
CA ILE A 90 1.21 -19.08 10.97
C ILE A 90 1.78 -18.52 9.66
N THR A 91 1.91 -19.37 8.64
CA THR A 91 2.43 -18.95 7.34
C THR A 91 1.44 -18.05 6.61
N THR A 92 0.14 -18.27 6.78
CA THR A 92 -0.91 -17.35 6.32
C THR A 92 -0.84 -16.01 7.05
N HIS A 93 -0.64 -16.03 8.37
CA HIS A 93 -0.47 -14.80 9.15
C HIS A 93 0.74 -14.00 8.65
N PHE A 94 1.90 -14.63 8.48
CA PHE A 94 3.06 -13.95 7.92
C PHE A 94 2.81 -13.45 6.49
N ARG A 95 2.25 -14.29 5.60
CA ARG A 95 1.92 -13.92 4.21
C ARG A 95 1.12 -12.62 4.15
N MET A 96 0.09 -12.51 4.99
CA MET A 96 -0.74 -11.32 5.07
C MET A 96 0.07 -10.07 5.45
N GLY A 97 0.97 -10.19 6.41
CA GLY A 97 1.87 -9.10 6.80
C GLY A 97 2.75 -8.60 5.65
N TYR A 98 3.38 -9.51 4.89
CA TYR A 98 4.19 -9.13 3.72
C TYR A 98 3.35 -8.48 2.62
N LEU A 99 2.15 -8.98 2.34
CA LEU A 99 1.24 -8.40 1.33
C LEU A 99 0.78 -6.99 1.70
N ILE A 100 0.39 -6.77 2.96
CA ILE A 100 0.02 -5.43 3.47
C ILE A 100 1.22 -4.48 3.33
N THR A 101 2.44 -4.96 3.57
CA THR A 101 3.66 -4.15 3.45
C THR A 101 3.92 -3.68 2.02
N ASN A 102 3.76 -4.54 1.02
CA ASN A 102 3.86 -4.15 -0.39
C ASN A 102 2.83 -3.09 -0.77
N ASN A 103 1.60 -3.26 -0.28
CA ASN A 103 0.52 -2.31 -0.53
C ASN A 103 0.86 -0.93 0.06
N GLU A 104 1.25 -0.89 1.33
CA GLU A 104 1.58 0.39 1.99
C GLU A 104 2.78 1.10 1.38
N TRP A 105 3.79 0.37 0.92
CA TRP A 105 4.89 0.95 0.17
C TRP A 105 4.42 1.58 -1.14
N SER A 106 3.55 0.88 -1.86
CA SER A 106 2.98 1.37 -3.12
C SER A 106 2.10 2.61 -2.91
N LEU A 107 1.45 2.72 -1.74
CA LEU A 107 0.69 3.90 -1.32
C LEU A 107 1.55 5.06 -0.79
N GLY A 108 2.88 4.90 -0.72
CA GLY A 108 3.76 5.96 -0.22
C GLY A 108 3.61 6.23 1.27
N ARG A 109 3.15 5.25 2.07
CA ARG A 109 2.93 5.40 3.51
C ARG A 109 4.21 5.94 4.18
N ALA A 110 4.04 6.96 5.02
CA ALA A 110 5.14 7.65 5.69
C ALA A 110 6.22 8.17 4.72
N LYS A 111 5.83 8.53 3.48
CA LYS A 111 6.74 8.93 2.39
C LYS A 111 7.81 7.87 2.09
N ASN A 112 7.46 6.59 2.28
CA ASN A 112 8.38 5.47 2.17
C ASN A 112 9.65 5.60 3.03
N PHE A 113 9.53 6.23 4.20
CA PHE A 113 10.63 6.36 5.15
C PHE A 113 11.15 4.98 5.58
N PRO A 114 12.44 4.65 5.38
CA PRO A 114 12.96 3.31 5.63
C PRO A 114 12.75 2.80 7.06
N GLY A 115 12.89 3.69 8.07
CA GLY A 115 12.72 3.31 9.48
C GLY A 115 11.33 2.75 9.81
N TYR A 116 10.30 3.13 9.06
CA TYR A 116 8.96 2.56 9.20
C TYR A 116 8.94 1.07 8.84
N TYR A 117 9.57 0.71 7.71
CA TYR A 117 9.62 -0.66 7.20
C TYR A 117 10.64 -1.51 7.96
N ILE A 118 11.77 -0.94 8.39
CA ILE A 118 12.74 -1.61 9.27
C ILE A 118 12.03 -2.14 10.51
N LYS A 119 11.26 -1.30 11.22
CA LYS A 119 10.54 -1.72 12.43
C LYS A 119 9.52 -2.82 12.16
N ARG A 120 8.90 -2.80 10.99
CA ARG A 120 7.96 -3.85 10.59
C ARG A 120 8.67 -5.18 10.33
N PHE A 121 9.74 -5.18 9.54
CA PHE A 121 10.51 -6.40 9.28
C PHE A 121 11.17 -6.94 10.55
N GLN A 122 11.61 -6.07 11.46
CA GLN A 122 12.09 -6.49 12.79
C GLN A 122 11.02 -7.29 13.53
N GLY A 123 9.74 -6.92 13.40
CA GLY A 123 8.62 -7.67 13.99
C GLY A 123 8.29 -8.99 13.29
N TYR A 124 8.50 -9.09 11.97
CA TYR A 124 8.28 -10.35 11.23
C TYR A 124 9.44 -11.34 11.40
N LEU A 125 10.66 -10.84 11.55
CA LEU A 125 11.90 -11.62 11.64
C LEU A 125 12.36 -11.87 13.09
N ASP A 126 11.55 -11.46 14.08
CA ASP A 126 11.81 -11.59 15.52
C ASP A 126 11.90 -13.04 16.03
N SER A 127 11.55 -14.01 15.19
CA SER A 127 11.35 -15.41 15.57
C SER A 127 11.97 -16.37 14.57
N VAL A 128 12.22 -17.60 15.03
CA VAL A 128 12.78 -18.68 14.21
C VAL A 128 11.87 -18.95 13.01
N ALA A 129 10.57 -19.15 13.25
CA ALA A 129 9.62 -19.39 12.17
C ALA A 129 9.49 -18.20 11.22
N GLY A 130 9.59 -16.97 11.72
CA GLY A 130 9.55 -15.77 10.89
C GLY A 130 10.73 -15.68 9.91
N ARG A 131 11.93 -16.02 10.37
CA ARG A 131 13.15 -16.06 9.55
C ARG A 131 13.15 -17.21 8.56
N GLU A 132 12.75 -18.41 8.99
CA GLU A 132 12.58 -19.56 8.10
C GLU A 132 11.54 -19.25 7.02
N TYR A 133 10.41 -18.64 7.40
CA TYR A 133 9.38 -18.22 6.47
C TYR A 133 9.91 -17.19 5.47
N TYR A 134 10.69 -16.21 5.93
CA TYR A 134 11.30 -15.21 5.06
C TYR A 134 12.16 -15.84 3.98
N VAL A 135 13.06 -16.75 4.37
CA VAL A 135 13.95 -17.46 3.44
C VAL A 135 13.14 -18.34 2.48
N GLN A 136 12.16 -19.09 2.98
CA GLN A 136 11.38 -20.00 2.15
C GLN A 136 10.44 -19.28 1.17
N THR A 137 9.76 -18.22 1.63
CA THR A 137 8.59 -17.64 0.95
C THR A 137 8.54 -16.13 1.05
N GLY A 138 8.71 -15.55 2.24
CA GLY A 138 8.45 -14.14 2.53
C GLY A 138 9.24 -13.18 1.64
N ARG A 139 10.51 -13.48 1.37
CA ARG A 139 11.36 -12.67 0.49
C ARG A 139 10.80 -12.55 -0.92
N ALA A 140 10.25 -13.63 -1.46
CA ALA A 140 9.66 -13.67 -2.81
C ALA A 140 8.36 -12.86 -2.94
N ILE A 141 7.67 -12.63 -1.82
CA ILE A 141 6.44 -11.85 -1.81
C ILE A 141 6.75 -10.37 -2.03
N LEU A 142 7.89 -9.89 -1.55
CA LEU A 142 8.28 -8.49 -1.68
C LEU A 142 8.53 -8.13 -3.15
N ASN A 143 7.78 -7.15 -3.65
CA ASN A 143 7.75 -6.80 -5.08
C ASN A 143 8.46 -5.48 -5.41
N ARG A 144 9.31 -5.01 -4.49
CA ARG A 144 10.10 -3.77 -4.61
C ARG A 144 11.52 -4.05 -4.14
N ASP A 145 12.49 -3.72 -4.97
CA ASP A 145 13.91 -3.94 -4.66
C ASP A 145 14.29 -3.30 -3.33
N ARG A 146 13.85 -2.06 -3.09
CA ARG A 146 14.15 -1.39 -1.82
C ARG A 146 13.52 -2.05 -0.58
N LEU A 147 12.35 -2.69 -0.71
CA LEU A 147 11.78 -3.46 0.40
C LEU A 147 12.57 -4.73 0.66
N VAL A 148 13.02 -5.40 -0.40
CA VAL A 148 13.88 -6.58 -0.30
C VAL A 148 15.19 -6.22 0.39
N GLU A 149 15.85 -5.14 -0.04
CA GLU A 149 17.07 -4.63 0.60
C GLU A 149 16.88 -4.38 2.10
N ILE A 150 15.81 -3.66 2.48
CA ILE A 150 15.54 -3.39 3.89
C ILE A 150 15.29 -4.68 4.68
N ALA A 151 14.55 -5.64 4.11
CA ALA A 151 14.26 -6.90 4.78
C ALA A 151 15.52 -7.78 4.90
N ASP A 152 16.37 -7.80 3.87
CA ASP A 152 17.68 -8.48 3.88
C ASP A 152 18.60 -7.84 4.93
N GLU A 153 18.71 -6.50 4.98
CA GLU A 153 19.47 -5.76 6.01
C GLU A 153 19.02 -6.14 7.44
N VAL A 154 17.70 -6.20 7.68
CA VAL A 154 17.15 -6.58 8.99
C VAL A 154 17.40 -8.05 9.30
N PHE A 155 17.32 -8.94 8.31
CA PHE A 155 17.64 -10.35 8.49
C PHE A 155 19.09 -10.52 8.93
N GLU A 156 20.02 -9.86 8.23
CA GLU A 156 21.45 -9.88 8.54
C GLU A 156 21.74 -9.29 9.92
N GLU A 157 21.10 -8.18 10.29
CA GLU A 157 21.23 -7.56 11.62
C GLU A 157 20.81 -8.53 12.74
N LEU A 158 19.71 -9.28 12.54
CA LEU A 158 19.14 -10.15 13.56
C LEU A 158 19.82 -11.53 13.65
N THR A 159 20.41 -12.01 12.55
CA THR A 159 21.02 -13.36 12.48
C THR A 159 22.54 -13.34 12.56
N GLY A 160 23.16 -12.24 12.13
CA GLY A 160 24.60 -12.18 11.88
C GLY A 160 25.03 -12.92 10.61
N GLU A 161 24.10 -13.40 9.79
CA GLU A 161 24.33 -14.20 8.59
C GLU A 161 23.70 -13.52 7.38
N ALA A 162 24.40 -13.60 6.22
CA ALA A 162 23.84 -13.17 4.95
C ALA A 162 22.60 -14.00 4.59
N VAL A 163 21.63 -13.36 3.93
CA VAL A 163 20.44 -14.07 3.42
C VAL A 163 20.90 -15.16 2.43
N PRO A 164 20.43 -16.42 2.57
CA PRO A 164 20.82 -17.49 1.66
C PRO A 164 20.49 -17.17 0.20
N ALA A 165 21.37 -17.55 -0.73
CA ALA A 165 21.23 -17.21 -2.15
C ALA A 165 19.95 -17.82 -2.79
N GLU A 166 19.43 -18.89 -2.21
CA GLU A 166 18.19 -19.57 -2.57
C GLU A 166 16.92 -18.93 -2.00
N ALA A 167 17.05 -17.92 -1.15
CA ALA A 167 15.92 -17.30 -0.48
C ALA A 167 14.92 -16.70 -1.47
N GLY A 168 13.65 -17.09 -1.31
CA GLY A 168 12.55 -16.62 -2.15
C GLY A 168 12.48 -17.25 -3.54
N ARG A 169 13.28 -18.26 -3.88
CA ARG A 169 13.18 -18.94 -5.19
C ARG A 169 11.92 -19.81 -5.36
N ALA A 170 11.22 -20.14 -4.26
CA ALA A 170 10.08 -21.07 -4.28
C ALA A 170 8.79 -20.47 -4.86
N ILE A 171 8.65 -19.14 -4.87
CA ILE A 171 7.57 -18.45 -5.60
C ILE A 171 8.19 -17.83 -6.84
N GLY A 172 8.32 -18.62 -7.90
CA GLY A 172 8.66 -18.11 -9.22
C GLY A 172 7.57 -17.16 -9.72
N PHE A 173 7.65 -15.88 -9.37
CA PHE A 173 7.23 -14.85 -10.29
C PHE A 173 8.31 -14.79 -11.37
N VAL A 174 8.07 -15.54 -12.45
CA VAL A 174 8.79 -15.39 -13.71
C VAL A 174 8.79 -13.90 -14.04
N ALA A 175 9.97 -13.28 -14.05
CA ALA A 175 10.13 -11.95 -14.63
C ALA A 175 9.61 -12.04 -16.07
N GLN A 176 8.54 -11.32 -16.37
CA GLN A 176 8.17 -11.13 -17.78
C GLN A 176 9.21 -10.19 -18.37
N GLU A 177 10.00 -10.73 -19.30
CA GLU A 177 10.83 -9.99 -20.25
C GLU A 177 9.99 -9.01 -21.07
#